data_AF-A0A139KDA6-F1
#
_entry.id   AF-A0A139KDA6-F1
#
_cell.length_a   1.000
_cell.length_b   1.000
_cell.length_c   1.000
_cell.angle_alpha   90.00
_cell.angle_beta   90.00
_cell.angle_gamma   90.00
#
_symmetry.space_group_name_H-M   'P 1'
#
loop_
_entity.id
_entity.type
_entity.pdbx_description
1 polymer ?
#
loop_
_entity_poly.entity_id
_entity_poly.type
_entity_poly.pdbx_seq_one_letter_code
_entity_poly.pdbx_strand_id
1 'polypeptide(L)'
;MLNIRTLIRPAAALLLAASAACAMAAGQTLAVSIIGPGGHSNGNYGNVNAVHAAARSIMLIEKAVPDAVVSDIQGGNSVNSIAASADFIVTIMGDEASLKAQADKVKAAVEEGCKAENAFRGVKAGEVRNGVASDIRWSVK
;
A
#
# COMPACT_ATOMS: atom_id res chain seq x y z
N MET A 1 -61.80 16.87 7.71
CA MET A 1 -60.90 17.58 6.76
C MET A 1 -59.48 17.39 7.26
N LEU A 2 -58.65 16.64 6.51
CA LEU A 2 -57.26 16.37 6.89
C LEU A 2 -56.42 17.62 6.64
N ASN A 3 -55.76 18.15 7.68
CA ASN A 3 -55.00 19.40 7.58
C ASN A 3 -53.68 19.14 6.82
N ILE A 4 -53.61 19.52 5.56
CA ILE A 4 -52.46 19.25 4.68
C ILE A 4 -51.12 19.77 5.26
N ARG A 5 -51.17 20.78 6.15
CA ARG A 5 -50.01 21.35 6.85
C ARG A 5 -49.35 20.42 7.86
N THR A 6 -50.07 19.42 8.40
CA THR A 6 -49.49 18.44 9.35
C THR A 6 -48.76 17.27 8.67
N LEU A 7 -48.96 17.08 7.36
CA LEU A 7 -48.28 16.07 6.54
C LEU A 7 -47.01 16.60 5.87
N ILE A 8 -46.98 17.88 5.51
CA ILE A 8 -45.86 18.50 4.78
C ILE A 8 -44.61 18.66 5.68
N ARG A 9 -44.80 18.98 6.97
CA ARG A 9 -43.71 19.17 7.93
C ARG A 9 -42.89 17.90 8.21
N PRO A 10 -43.49 16.71 8.48
CA PRO A 10 -42.72 15.49 8.68
C PRO A 10 -42.08 14.99 7.37
N ALA A 11 -42.74 15.17 6.22
CA ALA A 11 -42.19 14.78 4.92
C ALA A 11 -40.96 15.60 4.53
N ALA A 12 -40.96 16.92 4.77
CA ALA A 12 -39.81 17.78 4.54
C ALA A 12 -38.65 17.46 5.49
N ALA A 13 -38.93 17.15 6.76
CA ALA A 13 -37.91 16.72 7.72
C ALA A 13 -37.30 15.35 7.35
N LEU A 14 -38.10 14.42 6.81
CA LEU A 14 -37.63 13.11 6.35
C LEU A 14 -36.79 13.22 5.07
N LEU A 15 -37.14 14.13 4.15
CA LEU A 15 -36.36 14.43 2.95
C LEU A 15 -35.03 15.11 3.28
N LEU A 16 -35.00 16.01 4.27
CA LEU A 16 -33.77 16.67 4.74
C LEU A 16 -32.85 15.71 5.51
N ALA A 17 -33.42 14.73 6.21
CA ALA A 17 -32.67 13.65 6.87
C ALA A 17 -32.13 12.62 5.87
N ALA A 18 -32.84 12.38 4.75
CA ALA A 18 -32.41 11.45 3.70
C ALA A 18 -31.28 12.00 2.82
N SER A 19 -31.10 13.32 2.74
CA SER A 19 -30.05 13.95 1.92
C SER A 19 -28.65 13.99 2.55
N ALA A 20 -28.48 13.52 3.80
CA ALA A 20 -27.21 13.63 4.54
C ALA A 20 -26.28 12.41 4.44
N ALA A 21 -26.68 11.35 3.72
CA ALA A 21 -25.94 10.08 3.69
C ALA A 21 -25.30 9.79 2.31
N CYS A 22 -24.57 10.75 1.76
CA CYS A 22 -23.57 10.48 0.74
C CYS A 22 -22.26 11.15 1.17
N ALA A 23 -21.57 10.55 2.15
CA ALA A 23 -20.15 10.84 2.31
C ALA A 23 -19.46 10.36 1.03
N MET A 24 -19.04 11.29 0.18
CA MET A 24 -18.23 10.97 -0.99
C MET A 24 -16.95 10.30 -0.48
N ALA A 25 -16.76 9.01 -0.77
CA ALA A 25 -15.51 8.33 -0.46
C ALA A 25 -14.38 9.08 -1.19
N ALA A 26 -13.46 9.66 -0.44
CA ALA A 26 -12.26 10.25 -1.00
C ALA A 26 -11.28 9.11 -1.31
N GLY A 27 -10.68 9.14 -2.50
CA GLY A 27 -9.57 8.25 -2.85
C GLY A 27 -8.26 8.88 -2.42
N GLN A 28 -7.40 8.12 -1.74
CA GLN A 28 -6.01 8.49 -1.49
C GLN A 28 -5.08 7.50 -2.18
N THR A 29 -4.07 8.04 -2.85
CA THR A 29 -3.04 7.27 -3.54
C THR A 29 -1.75 7.33 -2.75
N LEU A 30 -1.16 6.17 -2.48
CA LEU A 30 0.11 6.00 -1.77
C LEU A 30 1.14 5.45 -2.76
N ALA A 31 2.25 6.16 -2.92
CA ALA A 31 3.37 5.72 -3.75
C ALA A 31 4.34 4.92 -2.89
N VAL A 32 4.53 3.64 -3.23
CA VAL A 32 5.48 2.76 -2.57
C VAL A 32 6.74 2.62 -3.42
N SER A 33 7.90 2.83 -2.81
CA SER A 33 9.20 2.62 -3.44
C SER A 33 10.06 1.71 -2.58
N ILE A 34 10.61 0.67 -3.18
CA ILE A 34 11.43 -0.35 -2.53
C ILE A 34 12.76 -0.45 -3.28
N ILE A 35 13.86 -0.34 -2.55
CA ILE A 35 15.22 -0.34 -3.07
C ILE A 35 16.03 -1.43 -2.39
N GLY A 36 16.78 -2.20 -3.18
CA GLY A 36 17.74 -3.21 -2.73
C GLY A 36 19.11 -3.05 -3.41
N PRO A 37 20.06 -3.97 -3.14
CA PRO A 37 21.40 -3.92 -3.71
C PRO A 37 21.43 -4.26 -5.22
N GLY A 38 20.44 -4.99 -5.71
CA GLY A 38 20.45 -5.55 -7.06
C GLY A 38 21.60 -6.55 -7.29
N GLY A 39 21.95 -6.76 -8.56
CA GLY A 39 23.11 -7.54 -8.96
C GLY A 39 22.85 -8.51 -10.11
N HIS A 40 23.89 -9.20 -10.55
CA HIS A 40 23.78 -10.29 -11.52
C HIS A 40 23.09 -11.49 -10.86
N SER A 41 22.08 -12.08 -11.51
CA SER A 41 21.27 -13.16 -10.89
C SER A 41 22.10 -14.35 -10.39
N ASN A 42 23.07 -14.79 -11.19
CA ASN A 42 24.00 -15.87 -10.82
C ASN A 42 25.12 -15.41 -9.86
N GLY A 43 25.89 -14.38 -10.24
CA GLY A 43 27.06 -13.94 -9.46
C GLY A 43 26.74 -13.31 -8.10
N ASN A 44 25.52 -12.80 -7.93
CA ASN A 44 25.03 -12.21 -6.68
C ASN A 44 23.86 -13.01 -6.09
N TYR A 45 23.76 -14.30 -6.43
CA TYR A 45 22.74 -15.16 -5.85
C TYR A 45 22.78 -15.08 -4.32
N GLY A 46 21.60 -14.93 -3.71
CA GLY A 46 21.46 -14.72 -2.28
C GLY A 46 21.27 -13.25 -1.86
N ASN A 47 21.49 -12.28 -2.75
CA ASN A 47 21.04 -10.91 -2.49
C ASN A 47 19.50 -10.85 -2.38
N VAL A 48 19.04 -9.90 -1.57
CA VAL A 48 17.62 -9.52 -1.49
C VAL A 48 17.15 -8.91 -2.80
N ASN A 49 15.90 -9.15 -3.15
CA ASN A 49 15.30 -8.70 -4.41
C ASN A 49 14.13 -7.74 -4.14
N ALA A 50 14.20 -6.53 -4.70
CA ALA A 50 13.17 -5.50 -4.49
C ALA A 50 11.78 -5.92 -5.01
N VAL A 51 11.70 -6.64 -6.14
CA VAL A 51 10.43 -7.15 -6.68
C VAL A 51 9.84 -8.24 -5.79
N HIS A 52 10.69 -9.09 -5.20
CA HIS A 52 10.21 -10.08 -4.22
C HIS A 52 9.68 -9.39 -2.96
N ALA A 53 10.37 -8.37 -2.45
CA ALA A 53 9.89 -7.56 -1.33
C ALA A 53 8.56 -6.84 -1.64
N ALA A 54 8.40 -6.33 -2.87
CA ALA A 54 7.14 -5.75 -3.34
C ALA A 54 6.00 -6.79 -3.35
N ALA A 55 6.22 -7.97 -3.93
CA ALA A 55 5.23 -9.03 -3.96
C ALA A 55 4.79 -9.48 -2.55
N ARG A 56 5.75 -9.62 -1.61
CA ARG A 56 5.47 -9.92 -0.20
C ARG A 56 4.63 -8.82 0.45
N SER A 57 4.98 -7.56 0.20
CA SER A 57 4.22 -6.40 0.68
C SER A 57 2.79 -6.40 0.16
N ILE A 58 2.58 -6.66 -1.14
CA ILE A 58 1.25 -6.66 -1.77
C ILE A 58 0.34 -7.73 -1.16
N MET A 59 0.84 -8.95 -0.93
CA MET A 59 0.07 -10.01 -0.26
C MET A 59 -0.33 -9.65 1.18
N LEU A 60 0.46 -8.82 1.86
CA LEU A 60 0.14 -8.32 3.21
C LEU A 60 -0.85 -7.16 3.15
N ILE A 61 -0.72 -6.26 2.15
CA ILE A 61 -1.66 -5.17 1.90
C ILE A 61 -3.05 -5.73 1.62
N GLU A 62 -3.18 -6.73 0.75
CA GLU A 62 -4.46 -7.40 0.44
C GLU A 62 -5.18 -7.90 1.70
N LYS A 63 -4.43 -8.42 2.68
CA LYS A 63 -5.01 -8.90 3.95
C LYS A 63 -5.35 -7.77 4.91
N ALA A 64 -4.51 -6.74 4.97
CA ALA A 64 -4.65 -5.65 5.92
C ALA A 64 -5.71 -4.61 5.48
N VAL A 65 -5.82 -4.39 4.18
CA VAL A 65 -6.72 -3.44 3.52
C VAL A 65 -7.33 -4.09 2.27
N PRO A 66 -8.37 -4.94 2.42
CA PRO A 66 -8.91 -5.76 1.33
C PRO A 66 -9.45 -4.98 0.12
N ASP A 67 -9.92 -3.75 0.33
CA ASP A 67 -10.45 -2.90 -0.74
C ASP A 67 -9.38 -2.03 -1.41
N ALA A 68 -8.11 -2.15 -1.00
CA ALA A 68 -7.02 -1.41 -1.63
C ALA A 68 -6.75 -1.92 -3.04
N VAL A 69 -6.59 -0.99 -3.98
CA VAL A 69 -6.21 -1.31 -5.36
C VAL A 69 -4.72 -1.08 -5.52
N VAL A 70 -3.98 -2.14 -5.85
CA VAL A 70 -2.56 -2.03 -6.24
C VAL A 70 -2.46 -1.91 -7.75
N SER A 71 -1.72 -0.90 -8.21
CA SER A 71 -1.53 -0.61 -9.64
C SER A 71 -0.12 -0.14 -9.95
N ASP A 72 0.19 -0.01 -11.25
CA ASP A 72 1.47 0.50 -11.77
C ASP A 72 2.71 -0.17 -11.15
N ILE A 73 2.70 -1.51 -11.07
CA ILE A 73 3.82 -2.28 -10.53
C ILE A 73 4.96 -2.27 -11.55
N GLN A 74 6.09 -1.70 -11.15
CA GLN A 74 7.31 -1.61 -11.94
C GLN A 74 8.48 -2.15 -11.11
N GLY A 75 9.51 -2.66 -11.77
CA GLY A 75 10.71 -3.11 -11.08
C GLY A 75 11.60 -4.02 -11.91
N GLY A 76 12.87 -4.09 -11.52
CA GLY A 76 13.90 -4.79 -12.29
C GLY A 76 14.33 -4.05 -13.56
N ASN A 77 15.36 -4.57 -14.21
CA ASN A 77 15.94 -3.98 -15.44
C ASN A 77 16.13 -5.02 -16.54
N SER A 78 16.56 -6.23 -16.20
CA SER A 78 16.69 -7.34 -17.13
C SER A 78 16.30 -8.65 -16.45
N VAL A 79 15.94 -9.67 -17.24
CA VAL A 79 15.58 -11.01 -16.75
C VAL A 79 16.75 -11.73 -16.05
N ASN A 80 17.99 -11.30 -16.29
CA ASN A 80 19.20 -11.87 -15.69
C ASN A 80 19.72 -11.03 -14.50
N SER A 81 18.87 -10.19 -13.90
CA SER A 81 19.27 -9.31 -12.79
C SER A 81 18.38 -9.50 -11.57
N ILE A 82 19.00 -9.42 -10.40
CA ILE A 82 18.29 -9.20 -9.14
C ILE A 82 17.80 -7.75 -9.15
N ALA A 83 16.51 -7.54 -8.89
CA ALA A 83 15.92 -6.21 -8.99
C ALA A 83 16.46 -5.30 -7.88
N ALA A 84 17.05 -4.18 -8.28
CA ALA A 84 17.51 -3.12 -7.38
C ALA A 84 16.37 -2.20 -6.93
N SER A 85 15.28 -2.14 -7.70
CA SER A 85 14.11 -1.33 -7.37
C SER A 85 12.82 -2.06 -7.72
N ALA A 86 11.78 -1.70 -6.98
CA ALA A 86 10.38 -1.97 -7.32
C ALA A 86 9.52 -0.82 -6.78
N ASP A 87 8.62 -0.33 -7.62
CA ASP A 87 7.72 0.77 -7.32
C ASP A 87 6.29 0.33 -7.66
N PHE A 88 5.33 0.75 -6.85
CA PHE A 88 3.91 0.51 -7.12
C PHE A 88 3.03 1.52 -6.41
N ILE A 89 1.80 1.62 -6.87
CA ILE A 89 0.78 2.51 -6.34
C ILE A 89 -0.24 1.70 -5.55
N VAL A 90 -0.65 2.23 -4.39
CA VAL A 90 -1.77 1.70 -3.60
C VAL A 90 -2.83 2.77 -3.49
N THR A 91 -4.02 2.50 -4.03
CA THR A 91 -5.18 3.40 -3.90
C THR A 91 -6.11 2.84 -2.83
N ILE A 92 -6.41 3.66 -1.83
CA ILE A 92 -7.35 3.38 -0.74
C ILE A 92 -8.53 4.35 -0.83
N MET A 93 -9.70 3.95 -0.32
CA MET A 93 -10.92 4.75 -0.35
C MET A 93 -11.59 4.80 1.02
N GLY A 94 -12.21 5.93 1.35
CA GLY A 94 -13.02 6.06 2.55
C GLY A 94 -13.21 7.50 3.01
N ASP A 95 -13.66 7.66 4.26
CA ASP A 95 -13.63 8.94 4.96
C ASP A 95 -12.23 9.26 5.50
N GLU A 96 -11.99 10.50 5.94
CA GLU A 96 -10.68 10.98 6.38
C GLU A 96 -10.05 10.12 7.50
N ALA A 97 -10.85 9.68 8.49
CA ALA A 97 -10.36 8.87 9.60
C ALA A 97 -9.96 7.46 9.12
N SER A 98 -10.78 6.86 8.25
CA SER A 98 -10.52 5.56 7.66
C SER A 98 -9.31 5.58 6.73
N LEU A 99 -9.11 6.65 5.95
CA LEU A 99 -7.97 6.78 5.04
C LEU A 99 -6.65 6.79 5.81
N LYS A 100 -6.58 7.54 6.92
CA LYS A 100 -5.38 7.53 7.77
C LYS A 100 -5.09 6.14 8.33
N ALA A 101 -6.11 5.46 8.87
CA ALA A 101 -5.94 4.12 9.44
C ALA A 101 -5.52 3.09 8.37
N GLN A 102 -6.08 3.18 7.17
CA GLN A 102 -5.71 2.33 6.03
C GLN A 102 -4.27 2.63 5.57
N ALA A 103 -3.86 3.88 5.47
CA ALA A 103 -2.50 4.25 5.09
C ALA A 103 -1.45 3.72 6.11
N ASP A 104 -1.75 3.80 7.41
CA ASP A 104 -0.89 3.25 8.46
C ASP A 104 -0.78 1.71 8.33
N LYS A 105 -1.87 1.02 7.97
CA LYS A 105 -1.85 -0.43 7.67
C LYS A 105 -1.06 -0.77 6.42
N VAL A 106 -1.19 0.00 5.33
CA VAL A 106 -0.39 -0.17 4.11
C VAL A 106 1.08 -0.03 4.43
N LYS A 107 1.45 1.01 5.18
CA LYS A 107 2.84 1.23 5.61
C LYS A 107 3.40 0.06 6.42
N ALA A 108 2.64 -0.45 7.38
CA ALA A 108 3.04 -1.60 8.19
C ALA A 108 3.19 -2.88 7.34
N ALA A 109 2.28 -3.11 6.39
CA ALA A 109 2.36 -4.25 5.47
C ALA A 109 3.59 -4.17 4.54
N VAL A 110 3.93 -2.98 4.04
CA VAL A 110 5.15 -2.75 3.26
C VAL A 110 6.41 -3.02 4.11
N GLU A 111 6.42 -2.51 5.34
CA GLU A 111 7.52 -2.74 6.27
C GLU A 111 7.75 -4.24 6.53
N GLU A 112 6.67 -4.97 6.82
CA GLU A 112 6.72 -6.41 7.09
C GLU A 112 7.12 -7.21 5.84
N GLY A 113 6.61 -6.86 4.66
CA GLY A 113 6.99 -7.49 3.40
C GLY A 113 8.48 -7.33 3.08
N CYS A 114 9.03 -6.13 3.32
CA CYS A 114 10.45 -5.86 3.17
C CYS A 114 11.31 -6.61 4.19
N LYS A 115 10.88 -6.66 5.46
CA LYS A 115 11.54 -7.46 6.50
C LYS A 115 11.54 -8.94 6.17
N ALA A 116 10.46 -9.46 5.60
CA ALA A 116 10.35 -10.87 5.21
C ALA A 116 11.34 -11.24 4.09
N GLU A 117 11.58 -10.36 3.12
CA GLU A 117 12.61 -10.60 2.09
C GLU A 117 14.03 -10.56 2.69
N ASN A 118 14.31 -9.57 3.52
CA ASN A 118 15.58 -9.48 4.26
C ASN A 118 15.82 -10.75 5.08
N ALA A 119 14.83 -11.19 5.86
CA ALA A 119 14.90 -12.40 6.68
C ALA A 119 15.09 -13.67 5.84
N PHE A 120 14.39 -13.79 4.70
CA PHE A 120 14.52 -14.91 3.79
C PHE A 120 15.96 -15.07 3.25
N ARG A 121 16.67 -13.95 3.05
CA ARG A 121 18.08 -13.94 2.62
C ARG A 121 19.10 -13.84 3.76
N GLY A 122 18.64 -13.84 5.02
CA GLY A 122 19.50 -13.69 6.19
C GLY A 122 20.22 -12.34 6.27
N VAL A 123 19.61 -11.28 5.73
CA VAL A 123 20.14 -9.91 5.77
C VAL A 123 19.47 -9.12 6.90
N LYS A 124 20.26 -8.40 7.69
CA LYS A 124 19.76 -7.52 8.75
C LYS A 124 19.50 -6.11 8.22
N ALA A 125 18.56 -5.40 8.84
CA ALA A 125 18.33 -3.99 8.51
C ALA A 125 19.61 -3.16 8.75
N GLY A 126 19.97 -2.30 7.79
CA GLY A 126 21.20 -1.51 7.79
C GLY A 126 22.48 -2.32 7.52
N GLU A 127 22.38 -3.60 7.15
CA GLU A 127 23.56 -4.41 6.82
C GLU A 127 24.26 -3.89 5.55
N VAL A 128 25.58 -3.79 5.62
CA VAL A 128 26.45 -3.35 4.53
C VAL A 128 27.43 -4.47 4.20
N ARG A 129 27.53 -4.84 2.92
CA ARG A 129 28.53 -5.77 2.40
C ARG A 129 29.37 -5.06 1.36
N ASN A 130 30.68 -5.12 1.49
CA ASN A 130 31.63 -4.48 0.57
C ASN A 130 31.35 -2.98 0.35
N GLY A 131 30.93 -2.28 1.40
CA GLY A 131 30.64 -0.83 1.35
C GLY A 131 29.29 -0.46 0.73
N VAL A 132 28.46 -1.44 0.34
CA VAL A 132 27.13 -1.20 -0.25
C VAL A 132 26.04 -1.77 0.66
N ALA A 133 24.94 -1.00 0.82
CA ALA A 133 23.75 -1.46 1.53
C ALA A 133 23.23 -2.76 0.92
N SER A 134 23.08 -3.78 1.74
CA SER A 134 22.68 -5.12 1.32
C SER A 134 21.22 -5.44 1.64
N ASP A 135 20.58 -4.59 2.43
CA ASP A 135 19.20 -4.73 2.87
C ASP A 135 18.21 -4.04 1.93
N ILE A 136 16.95 -4.47 2.03
CA ILE A 136 15.81 -3.77 1.46
C ILE A 136 15.52 -2.51 2.29
N ARG A 137 15.40 -1.40 1.58
CA ARG A 137 14.97 -0.09 2.09
C ARG A 137 13.71 0.32 1.36
N TRP A 138 12.80 1.00 2.04
CA TRP A 138 11.49 1.31 1.47
C TRP A 138 10.97 2.66 1.92
N SER A 139 10.04 3.22 1.16
CA SER A 139 9.26 4.41 1.53
C SER A 139 7.83 4.28 1.03
N VAL A 140 6.91 4.91 1.75
CA VAL A 140 5.51 5.09 1.34
C VAL A 140 5.23 6.58 1.46
N LYS A 141 4.77 7.21 0.37
CA LYS A 141 4.47 8.64 0.28
C LYS A 141 3.02 8.87 -0.06
#